data_AF-A0A9P9KBY8-F1
#
_entry.id   AF-A0A9P9KBY8-F1
#
_cell.length_a   1.000
_cell.length_b   1.000
_cell.length_c   1.000
_cell.angle_alpha   90.00
_cell.angle_beta   90.00
_cell.angle_gamma   90.00
#
_symmetry.space_group_name_H-M   'P 1'
#
loop_
_entity.id
_entity.type
_entity.pdbx_description
1 polymer ?
#
loop_
_entity_poly.entity_id
_entity_poly.type
_entity_poly.pdbx_seq_one_letter_code
_entity_poly.pdbx_strand_id
1 'polypeptide(L)'
;MTNSRLSTDIGVLNLDLSSANAAQCTNASLLDCSHYGYGVSTDSIWIVKDRKRLLWLPLEYRASKSAVAGSTVAIGTHSGRVLVMEFLL
;
A
#
# COMPACT_ATOMS: atom_id res chain seq x y z
N MET A 1 -14.54 4.24 19.59
CA MET A 1 -13.50 3.99 18.58
C MET A 1 -14.17 4.11 17.22
N THR A 2 -13.87 5.16 16.49
CA THR A 2 -14.43 5.41 15.15
C THR A 2 -13.45 4.84 14.14
N ASN A 3 -13.79 3.72 13.49
CA ASN A 3 -12.99 3.06 12.44
C ASN A 3 -12.76 3.98 11.22
N SER A 4 -11.92 5.00 11.39
CA SER A 4 -11.63 6.01 10.39
C SER A 4 -10.50 5.49 9.50
N ARG A 5 -10.84 5.25 8.24
CA ARG A 5 -9.92 4.73 7.22
C ARG A 5 -9.60 5.82 6.20
N LEU A 6 -8.33 5.98 5.89
CA LEU A 6 -7.85 6.87 4.83
C LEU A 6 -7.39 6.03 3.65
N SER A 7 -8.06 6.17 2.50
CA SER A 7 -7.63 5.54 1.25
C SER A 7 -6.61 6.42 0.54
N THR A 8 -5.46 5.83 0.19
CA THR A 8 -4.38 6.47 -0.55
C THR A 8 -4.03 5.67 -1.80
N ASP A 9 -3.15 6.22 -2.63
CA ASP A 9 -2.63 5.61 -3.86
C ASP A 9 -1.75 4.36 -3.61
N ILE A 10 -1.34 4.14 -2.35
CA ILE A 10 -0.51 3.02 -1.92
C ILE A 10 -1.24 2.03 -1.00
N GLY A 11 -2.53 2.25 -0.72
CA GLY A 11 -3.38 1.35 0.07
C GLY A 11 -4.29 2.08 1.06
N VAL A 12 -4.85 1.33 2.02
CA VAL A 12 -5.71 1.91 3.07
C VAL A 12 -4.93 2.02 4.37
N LEU A 13 -4.97 3.20 4.97
CA LEU A 13 -4.37 3.52 6.25
C LEU A 13 -5.45 3.55 7.35
N ASN A 14 -5.24 2.83 8.45
CA ASN A 14 -6.11 2.94 9.61
C ASN A 14 -5.63 4.05 10.55
N LEU A 15 -6.50 5.02 10.83
CA LEU A 15 -6.20 6.16 11.71
C LEU A 15 -6.51 5.88 13.18
N ASP A 16 -7.15 4.75 13.51
CA ASP A 16 -7.32 4.27 14.88
C ASP A 16 -5.96 3.78 15.44
N LEU A 17 -5.07 4.73 15.66
CA LEU A 17 -3.81 4.54 16.38
C LEU A 17 -4.16 4.36 17.86
N SER A 18 -3.86 3.19 18.43
CA SER A 18 -3.81 3.06 19.89
C SER A 18 -2.82 4.12 20.40
N SER A 19 -3.29 4.99 21.29
CA SER A 19 -2.66 6.24 21.78
C SER A 19 -1.26 6.09 22.42
N ALA A 20 -0.57 4.97 22.30
CA ALA A 20 0.72 4.75 22.96
C ALA A 20 1.92 5.37 22.20
N ASN A 21 1.87 5.52 20.87
CA ASN A 21 3.09 5.81 20.07
C ASN A 21 3.00 7.02 19.11
N ALA A 22 1.99 7.88 19.24
CA ALA A 22 1.77 9.03 18.34
C ALA A 22 2.95 10.05 18.28
N ALA A 23 3.91 9.97 19.21
CA ALA A 23 5.06 10.87 19.28
C ALA A 23 6.20 10.57 18.29
N GLN A 24 6.14 9.47 17.52
CA GLN A 24 7.24 9.09 16.63
C GLN A 24 6.84 9.01 15.16
N CYS A 25 5.92 9.82 14.65
CA CYS A 25 5.67 9.88 13.19
C CYS A 25 6.76 10.70 12.48
N THR A 26 8.00 10.19 12.40
CA THR A 26 8.99 10.61 11.39
C THR A 26 8.81 9.77 10.13
N ASN A 27 9.46 10.11 9.01
CA ASN A 27 9.34 9.39 7.73
C ASN A 27 9.53 7.85 7.83
N ALA A 28 10.21 7.37 8.88
CA ALA A 28 10.38 5.94 9.19
C ALA A 28 9.16 5.27 9.87
N SER A 29 8.21 6.04 10.41
CA SER A 29 7.05 5.56 11.18
C SER A 29 5.74 5.53 10.40
N LEU A 30 5.75 5.92 9.12
CA LEU A 30 4.75 5.43 8.16
C LEU A 30 4.72 3.90 8.11
N LEU A 31 5.82 3.23 8.53
CA LEU A 31 5.88 1.78 8.69
C LEU A 31 4.97 1.25 9.83
N ASP A 32 4.70 2.05 10.86
CA ASP A 32 3.91 1.62 12.02
C ASP A 32 2.41 1.96 11.88
N CYS A 33 2.07 2.87 10.98
CA CYS A 33 0.67 3.08 10.62
C CYS A 33 0.15 1.82 9.91
N SER A 34 -0.93 1.22 10.41
CA SER A 34 -1.38 -0.11 9.96
C SER A 34 -2.01 -0.02 8.58
N HIS A 35 -1.19 -0.26 7.55
CA HIS A 35 -1.65 -0.51 6.18
C HIS A 35 -2.54 -1.76 6.20
N TYR A 36 -3.81 -1.59 5.87
CA TYR A 36 -4.83 -2.63 5.80
C TYR A 36 -5.27 -2.84 4.35
N GLY A 37 -5.51 -4.09 3.96
CA GLY A 37 -5.88 -4.44 2.60
C GLY A 37 -4.69 -4.45 1.63
N TYR A 38 -4.99 -4.26 0.35
CA TYR A 38 -4.01 -4.34 -0.73
C TYR A 38 -3.18 -3.04 -0.86
N GLY A 39 -1.98 -3.16 -1.39
CA GLY A 39 -1.08 -2.03 -1.59
C GLY A 39 0.20 -2.39 -2.34
N VAL A 40 1.07 -1.40 -2.49
CA VAL A 40 2.42 -1.57 -3.04
C VAL A 40 3.44 -1.32 -1.92
N SER A 41 4.46 -2.17 -1.82
CA SER A 41 5.54 -1.99 -0.84
C SER A 41 6.33 -0.72 -1.11
N THR A 42 6.96 -0.15 -0.09
CA THR A 42 7.74 1.10 -0.19
C THR A 42 8.91 0.99 -1.17
N ASP A 43 9.49 -0.20 -1.33
CA ASP A 43 10.54 -0.49 -2.31
C ASP A 43 10.01 -0.73 -3.74
N SER A 44 8.69 -0.72 -3.91
CA SER A 44 7.98 -0.95 -5.19
C SER A 44 8.25 -2.31 -5.83
N ILE A 45 8.72 -3.29 -5.05
CA ILE A 45 9.07 -4.65 -5.51
C ILE A 45 7.93 -5.64 -5.26
N TRP A 46 6.99 -5.32 -4.36
CA TRP A 46 5.92 -6.24 -3.98
C TRP A 46 4.54 -5.58 -4.03
N ILE A 47 3.56 -6.34 -4.50
CA ILE A 47 2.18 -6.13 -4.07
C ILE A 47 2.04 -6.80 -2.71
N VAL A 48 1.47 -6.07 -1.77
CA VAL A 48 1.28 -6.50 -0.39
C VAL A 48 -0.20 -6.56 -0.05
N LYS A 49 -0.55 -7.46 0.88
CA LYS A 49 -1.84 -7.48 1.56
C LYS A 49 -1.59 -7.51 3.06
N ASP A 50 -2.12 -6.56 3.81
CA ASP A 50 -1.97 -6.50 5.27
C ASP A 50 -0.49 -6.59 5.71
N ARG A 51 0.40 -5.84 5.06
CA ARG A 51 1.88 -5.84 5.21
C ARG A 51 2.60 -7.15 4.81
N LYS A 52 1.88 -8.16 4.32
CA LYS A 52 2.48 -9.41 3.84
C LYS A 52 2.70 -9.34 2.34
N ARG A 53 3.87 -9.80 1.91
CA ARG A 53 4.25 -9.92 0.50
C ARG A 53 3.36 -10.96 -0.19
N LEU A 54 2.67 -10.54 -1.25
CA LEU A 54 1.74 -11.39 -2.01
C LEU A 54 2.28 -11.73 -3.40
N LEU A 55 2.70 -10.71 -4.16
CA LEU A 55 3.21 -10.88 -5.51
C LEU A 55 4.51 -10.09 -5.69
N TRP A 56 5.56 -10.77 -6.13
CA TRP A 56 6.82 -10.13 -6.51
C TRP A 56 6.69 -9.50 -7.90
N LEU A 57 7.24 -8.31 -8.06
CA LEU A 57 7.22 -7.56 -9.31
C LEU A 57 8.59 -7.65 -10.01
N PRO A 58 8.64 -8.22 -11.22
CA PRO A 58 9.79 -8.09 -12.12
C PRO A 58 10.13 -6.61 -12.38
N LEU A 59 11.38 -6.35 -12.76
CA LEU A 59 11.92 -4.99 -12.88
C LEU A 59 11.06 -4.08 -13.77
N GLU A 60 10.57 -4.61 -14.89
CA GLU A 60 9.75 -3.92 -15.88
C GLU A 60 8.33 -3.57 -15.40
N TYR A 61 7.89 -4.18 -14.30
CA TYR A 61 6.59 -3.97 -13.65
C TYR A 61 6.70 -3.25 -12.29
N ARG A 62 7.89 -2.83 -11.88
CA ARG A 62 8.04 -2.05 -10.64
C ARG A 62 7.33 -0.71 -10.78
N ALA A 63 6.58 -0.37 -9.74
CA ALA A 63 5.77 0.84 -9.73
C ALA A 63 6.64 2.09 -9.71
N SER A 64 6.43 2.99 -10.67
CA SER A 64 6.80 4.40 -10.54
C SER A 64 5.66 5.20 -9.90
N LYS A 65 4.42 4.76 -10.16
CA LYS A 65 3.18 5.23 -9.55
C LYS A 65 2.24 4.06 -9.34
N SER A 66 1.35 4.17 -8.37
CA SER A 66 0.28 3.19 -8.12
C SER A 66 -1.04 3.88 -7.87
N ALA A 67 -2.12 3.10 -7.94
CA ALA A 67 -3.41 3.46 -7.39
C ALA A 67 -4.06 2.19 -6.83
N VAL A 68 -4.73 2.31 -5.69
CA VAL A 68 -5.37 1.17 -5.01
C VAL A 68 -6.82 1.50 -4.74
N ALA A 69 -7.71 0.57 -5.10
CA ALA A 69 -9.13 0.64 -4.81
C ALA A 69 -9.63 -0.75 -4.39
N GLY A 70 -9.94 -0.92 -3.11
CA GLY A 70 -10.38 -2.22 -2.57
C GLY A 70 -9.33 -3.30 -2.77
N SER A 71 -9.66 -4.33 -3.55
CA SER A 71 -8.75 -5.41 -3.94
C SER A 71 -8.09 -5.23 -5.30
N THR A 72 -8.28 -4.07 -5.93
CA THR A 72 -7.65 -3.73 -7.20
C THR A 72 -6.41 -2.87 -6.97
N VAL A 73 -5.31 -3.25 -7.61
CA VAL A 73 -4.05 -2.50 -7.64
C VAL A 73 -3.71 -2.17 -9.10
N ALA A 74 -3.55 -0.89 -9.38
CA ALA A 74 -3.02 -0.40 -10.65
C ALA A 74 -1.57 0.07 -10.46
N ILE A 75 -0.69 -0.30 -11.38
CA ILE A 75 0.73 0.04 -11.40
C ILE A 75 1.05 0.77 -12.69
N GLY A 76 1.52 2.01 -12.57
CA GLY A 76 2.21 2.71 -13.66
C GLY A 76 3.70 2.37 -13.61
N THR A 77 4.27 2.00 -14.75
CA THR A 77 5.69 1.69 -14.88
C THR A 77 6.46 2.85 -15.50
N HIS A 78 7.80 2.80 -15.44
CA HIS A 78 8.67 3.81 -16.07
C HIS A 78 8.51 3.88 -17.59
N SER A 79 8.01 2.83 -18.25
CA SER A 79 7.75 2.84 -19.69
C SER A 79 6.40 3.46 -20.06
N GLY A 80 5.65 3.98 -19.08
CA GLY A 80 4.29 4.51 -19.29
C GLY A 80 3.21 3.44 -19.45
N ARG A 81 3.54 2.15 -19.29
CA ARG A 81 2.54 1.07 -19.29
C ARG A 81 1.82 1.05 -17.95
N VAL A 82 0.55 0.68 -17.99
CA VAL A 82 -0.28 0.49 -16.79
C VAL A 82 -0.71 -0.97 -16.69
N LEU A 83 -0.45 -1.59 -15.55
CA LEU A 83 -0.92 -2.93 -15.21
C LEU A 83 -2.01 -2.82 -14.15
N VAL A 84 -3.16 -3.44 -14.38
CA VAL A 84 -4.29 -3.45 -13.43
C VAL A 84 -4.56 -4.89 -13.02
N MET A 85 -4.57 -5.14 -11.72
CA MET A 85 -4.78 -6.47 -11.15
C MET A 85 -5.86 -6.41 -10.08
N GLU A 86 -6.87 -7.25 -10.21
CA GLU A 86 -7.88 -7.48 -9.18
C GLU A 86 -7.60 -8.81 -8.48
N PHE A 87 -7.59 -8.79 -7.15
CA PHE A 87 -7.42 -9.98 -6.33
C PHE A 87 -8.77 -10.40 -5.74
N LEU A 88 -9.16 -11.65 -5.97
CA LEU A 88 -10.50 -12.16 -5.62
C LEU A 88 -10.59 -12.84 -4.25
N LEU A 89 -9.58 -12.64 -3.37
CA LEU A 89 -9.46 -13.30 -2.07
C LEU A 89 -9.48 -12.31 -0.90
#